data_AF-A0A6M1S0R1-F1
#
_entry.id   AF-A0A6M1S0R1-F1
#
_cell.length_a   1.000
_cell.length_b   1.000
_cell.length_c   1.000
_cell.angle_alpha   90.00
_cell.angle_beta   90.00
_cell.angle_gamma   90.00
#
_symmetry.space_group_name_H-M   'P 1'
#
loop_
_entity.id
_entity.type
_entity.pdbx_description
1 polymer ?
#
loop_
_entity_poly.entity_id
_entity_poly.type
_entity_poly.pdbx_seq_one_letter_code
_entity_poly.pdbx_strand_id
1 'polypeptide(L)' 'MAFFPLTGRRDLIRRSAVELDRLNGHHAVKYWRSVCRSLGDELLALGCPEEEMRAEIMDFQAAVQAELMWLHRGEEARG' A
#
# COMPACT_ATOMS: atom_id res chain seq x y z
N MET A 1 -10.70 19.47 -5.94
CA MET A 1 -10.89 19.05 -4.54
C MET A 1 -9.74 18.13 -4.23
N ALA A 2 -9.00 18.32 -3.13
CA ALA A 2 -7.93 17.40 -2.78
C ALA A 2 -8.56 16.18 -2.10
N PHE A 3 -8.74 15.09 -2.85
CA PHE A 3 -8.95 13.78 -2.26
C PHE A 3 -7.71 13.49 -1.42
N PHE A 4 -7.90 13.24 -0.12
CA PHE A 4 -6.80 13.14 0.83
C PHE A 4 -5.74 12.15 0.34
N PRO A 5 -4.46 12.55 0.23
CA PRO A 5 -3.46 11.70 -0.39
C PRO A 5 -3.25 10.45 0.46
N LEU A 6 -3.32 9.27 -0.17
CA LEU A 6 -3.10 7.99 0.50
C LEU A 6 -1.68 7.90 1.07
N THR A 7 -0.73 8.63 0.49
CA THR A 7 0.64 8.81 0.99
C THR A 7 0.70 9.49 2.37
N GLY A 8 -0.35 10.22 2.77
CA GLY A 8 -0.50 10.77 4.12
C GLY A 8 -0.83 9.70 5.17
N ARG A 9 -1.31 8.52 4.77
CA ARG A 9 -1.64 7.40 5.67
C ARG A 9 -0.40 6.55 6.00
N ARG A 10 0.64 7.17 6.58
CA ARG A 10 1.90 6.49 6.96
C ARG A 10 1.70 5.23 7.79
N ASP A 11 0.75 5.24 8.73
CA ASP A 11 0.40 4.05 9.50
C ASP A 11 -0.08 2.88 8.64
N LEU A 12 -0.87 3.17 7.60
CA LEU A 12 -1.37 2.17 6.68
C LEU A 12 -0.26 1.59 5.81
N ILE A 13 0.66 2.45 5.36
CA ILE A 13 1.82 2.06 4.57
C ILE A 13 2.70 1.10 5.39
N ARG A 14 3.06 1.50 6.61
CA ARG A 14 3.91 0.69 7.50
C ARG A 14 3.25 -0.64 7.87
N ARG A 15 1.97 -0.64 8.23
CA ARG A 15 1.23 -1.88 8.54
C ARG A 15 1.14 -2.80 7.34
N SER A 16 0.88 -2.26 6.16
CA SER A 16 0.86 -3.04 4.92
C SER A 16 2.21 -3.66 4.63
N ALA A 17 3.31 -2.91 4.77
CA ALA A 17 4.66 -3.43 4.58
C ALA A 17 4.98 -4.56 5.57
N VAL A 18 4.69 -4.39 6.86
CA VAL A 18 4.90 -5.43 7.88
C VAL A 18 4.05 -6.68 7.64
N GLU A 19 2.79 -6.52 7.22
CA GLU A 19 1.96 -7.69 6.88
C GLU A 19 2.43 -8.38 5.60
N LEU A 20 2.90 -7.63 4.59
CA LEU A 20 3.49 -8.23 3.39
C LEU A 20 4.80 -8.96 3.68
N ASP A 21 5.61 -8.44 4.59
CA ASP A 21 6.84 -9.08 5.09
C ASP A 21 6.54 -10.38 5.84
N ARG A 22 5.49 -10.38 6.69
CA ARG A 22 5.04 -11.58 7.42
C ARG A 22 4.38 -12.62 6.52
N LEU A 23 3.59 -12.19 5.54
CA LEU A 23 2.84 -13.07 4.66
C LEU A 23 3.72 -13.54 3.52
N ASN A 24 3.87 -14.85 3.36
CA ASN A 24 4.70 -15.40 2.29
C ASN A 24 3.88 -15.78 1.05
N GLY A 25 4.42 -15.45 -0.13
CA GLY A 25 3.93 -15.90 -1.43
C GLY A 25 2.46 -15.56 -1.70
N HIS A 26 1.63 -16.59 -1.87
CA HIS A 26 0.24 -16.43 -2.32
C HIS A 26 -0.63 -15.62 -1.34
N HIS A 27 -0.35 -15.71 -0.03
CA HIS A 27 -1.12 -14.99 0.98
C HIS A 27 -0.85 -13.48 0.94
N ALA A 28 0.41 -13.07 0.73
CA ALA A 28 0.76 -11.66 0.53
C ALA A 28 0.07 -11.08 -0.70
N VAL A 29 0.10 -11.80 -1.83
CA VAL A 29 -0.56 -11.34 -3.07
C VAL A 29 -2.07 -11.18 -2.88
N LYS A 30 -2.72 -12.13 -2.20
CA LYS A 30 -4.16 -12.07 -1.93
C LYS A 30 -4.52 -10.90 -1.02
N TYR A 31 -3.76 -10.72 0.07
CA TYR A 31 -3.90 -9.58 0.97
C TYR A 31 -3.71 -8.25 0.22
N TRP A 32 -2.63 -8.13 -0.55
CA TRP A 32 -2.29 -6.92 -1.27
C TRP A 32 -3.36 -6.50 -2.28
N ARG A 33 -3.88 -7.47 -3.02
CA ARG A 33 -4.95 -7.26 -3.98
C ARG A 33 -6.24 -6.80 -3.28
N SER A 34 -6.53 -7.35 -2.09
CA SER A 34 -7.67 -6.94 -1.27
C SER A 34 -7.51 -5.50 -0.77
N VAL A 35 -6.33 -5.12 -0.29
CA VAL A 35 -6.03 -3.76 0.20
C VAL A 35 -6.16 -2.74 -0.94
N CYS A 36 -5.53 -2.98 -2.08
CA CYS A 36 -5.60 -2.08 -3.23
C CYS A 36 -7.05 -1.93 -3.73
N ARG A 37 -7.81 -3.03 -3.76
CA ARG A 37 -9.22 -2.98 -4.17
C ARG A 37 -10.07 -2.19 -3.18
N SER A 38 -9.91 -2.43 -1.88
CA SER A 38 -10.67 -1.71 -0.85
C SER A 38 -10.37 -0.20 -0.88
N LEU A 39 -9.12 0.19 -1.10
CA LEU A 39 -8.73 1.59 -1.21
C LEU A 39 -9.27 2.25 -2.49
N GLY A 40 -9.25 1.51 -3.61
CA GLY A 40 -9.86 1.97 -4.86
C GLY A 40 -11.37 2.17 -4.70
N ASP A 41 -12.06 1.20 -4.10
CA ASP A 41 -13.51 1.30 -3.82
C ASP A 41 -13.82 2.47 -2.86
N GLU A 42 -12.99 2.72 -1.85
CA GLU A 42 -13.13 3.86 -0.93
C GLU A 42 -12.98 5.21 -1.68
N LEU A 43 -11.97 5.34 -2.54
CA LEU A 43 -11.75 6.54 -3.34
C LEU A 43 -12.88 6.78 -4.34
N LEU A 44 -13.34 5.74 -5.03
CA LEU A 44 -14.46 5.84 -5.97
C LEU A 44 -15.76 6.21 -5.23
N ALA A 45 -16.01 5.66 -4.04
CA ALA A 45 -17.17 5.99 -3.22
C ALA A 45 -17.17 7.45 -2.74
N LEU A 46 -15.99 8.06 -2.58
CA LEU A 46 -15.85 9.48 -2.28
C LEU A 46 -16.09 10.38 -3.51
N GLY A 47 -16.25 9.80 -4.71
CA GLY A 47 -16.41 10.53 -5.96
C GLY A 47 -15.08 10.90 -6.63
N CYS A 48 -13.98 10.24 -6.25
CA CYS A 48 -12.69 10.42 -6.91
C CYS A 48 -12.76 9.89 -8.35
N PRO A 49 -12.30 10.67 -9.36
CA PRO A 49 -12.17 10.18 -10.73
C PRO A 49 -11.28 8.93 -10.79
N GLU A 50 -11.58 8.00 -11.70
CA GLU A 50 -10.81 6.76 -11.82
C GLU A 50 -9.31 7.02 -12.11
N GLU A 51 -8.99 8.05 -12.90
CA GLU A 51 -7.60 8.43 -13.18
C GLU A 51 -6.84 8.90 -11.93
N GLU A 52 -7.47 9.74 -11.11
CA GLU A 52 -6.91 10.19 -9.82
C GLU A 52 -6.80 9.02 -8.85
N MET A 53 -7.83 8.17 -8.76
CA MET A 53 -7.80 6.95 -7.96
C MET A 53 -6.64 6.04 -8.37
N ARG A 54 -6.38 5.88 -9.67
CA ARG A 54 -5.27 5.05 -10.15
C ARG A 54 -3.93 5.64 -9.73
N ALA A 55 -3.75 6.95 -9.88
CA ALA A 55 -2.53 7.64 -9.45
C ALA A 55 -2.29 7.47 -7.93
N GLU A 56 -3.32 7.70 -7.11
CA GLU A 56 -3.25 7.53 -5.65
C GLU A 56 -2.90 6.09 -5.24
N ILE A 57 -3.49 5.09 -5.91
CA ILE A 57 -3.16 3.69 -5.68
C ILE A 57 -1.72 3.39 -6.09
N MET A 58 -1.24 3.91 -7.23
CA MET A 58 0.15 3.70 -7.65
C MET A 58 1.15 4.33 -6.67
N ASP A 59 0.89 5.54 -6.18
CA ASP A 59 1.72 6.21 -5.19
C ASP A 59 1.73 5.48 -3.85
N PHE A 60 0.56 4.99 -3.41
CA PHE A 60 0.45 4.15 -2.22
C PHE A 60 1.25 2.85 -2.36
N GLN A 61 1.14 2.18 -3.51
CA GLN A 61 1.89 0.96 -3.80
C GLN A 61 3.40 1.22 -3.78
N ALA A 62 3.86 2.31 -4.41
CA ALA A 62 5.27 2.70 -4.41
C ALA A 62 5.80 2.96 -2.99
N ALA A 63 5.02 3.64 -2.15
CA ALA A 63 5.40 3.91 -0.77
C ALA A 63 5.50 2.62 0.08
N VAL A 64 4.56 1.68 -0.09
CA VAL A 64 4.60 0.39 0.62
C VAL A 64 5.78 -0.45 0.16
N GLN A 65 6.06 -0.50 -1.14
CA GLN A 65 7.23 -1.21 -1.67
C GLN A 65 8.55 -0.62 -1.16
N ALA A 66 8.64 0.70 -1.06
CA ALA A 66 9.80 1.36 -0.46
C ALA A 66 9.99 0.92 1.00
N GLU A 67 8.95 1.02 1.84
CA GLU A 67 8.99 0.57 3.24
C GLU A 67 9.33 -0.92 3.37
N LEU A 68 8.77 -1.78 2.51
CA LEU A 68 9.09 -3.21 2.49
C LEU A 68 10.57 -3.46 2.18
N MET A 69 11.14 -2.77 1.19
CA MET A 69 12.58 -2.84 0.89
C MET A 69 13.43 -2.37 2.07
N TRP A 70 13.00 -1.34 2.81
CA TRP A 70 13.69 -0.90 4.02
C TRP A 70 13.64 -1.94 5.13
N LEU A 71 12.51 -2.63 5.31
CA LEU A 71 12.36 -3.71 6.29
C LEU A 71 13.28 -4.89 5.95
N HIS A 72 13.22 -5.41 4.72
CA HIS A 72 14.07 -6.52 4.28
C HIS A 72 15.57 -6.18 4.39
N ARG A 73 15.99 -4.98 3.98
CA ARG A 73 17.40 -4.55 4.12
C ARG A 73 17.86 -4.49 5.58
N GLY A 74 16.97 -4.10 6.49
CA GLY A 74 17.26 -4.06 7.93
C GLY A 74 17.36 -5.45 8.57
N GLU A 75 16.68 -6.46 8.02
CA GLU A 75 16.79 -7.86 8.44
C GLU A 75 18.06 -8.53 7.89
N GLU A 76 18.39 -8.31 6.61
CA GLU A 76 19.61 -8.83 5.98
C GLU A 76 20.89 -8.34 6.68
N ALA A 77 20.89 -7.11 7.22
CA ALA A 77 22.02 -6.56 7.95
C ALA A 77 22.21 -7.14 9.37
N ARG A 78 21.26 -7.95 9.87
CA ARG A 78 21.35 -8.65 11.17
C ARG A 78 21.63 -10.15 11.05
N GLY A 79 21.72 -10.68 9.83
CA GLY A 79 22.02 -12.08 9.53
C GLY A 79 23.50 -12.37 9.45
#